data_AF-A0A1H9YIA9-F1
#
_entry.id   AF-A0A1H9YIA9-F1
#
_cell.length_a   1.000
_cell.length_b   1.000
_cell.length_c   1.000
_cell.angle_alpha   90.00
_cell.angle_beta   90.00
_cell.angle_gamma   90.00
#
_symmetry.space_group_name_H-M   'P 1'
#
loop_
_entity.id
_entity.type
_entity.pdbx_description
1 polymer ?
#
loop_
_entity_poly.entity_id
_entity_poly.type
_entity_poly.pdbx_seq_one_letter_code
_entity_poly.pdbx_strand_id
1 'polypeptide(L)'
;MNYLANESEETVEKVTDVVNACVAINSELNETLMQRLVLKLIKMQCEVVKADAFLLTELIESTETEIKTFCNRKDIPDGCIPIEIDMVCGYFYREKVSTGQQDGCISVKSITEGDTSTTFNTSKNTHDSLISSLIDEGRKRLCHFRKLRY
;
A
#
# COMPACT_ATOMS: atom_id res chain seq x y z
N MET A 1 13.16 -12.58 -7.61
CA MET A 1 13.21 -11.55 -8.68
C MET A 1 13.61 -10.25 -8.00
N ASN A 2 14.67 -9.58 -8.44
CA ASN A 2 15.18 -8.39 -7.77
C ASN A 2 14.39 -7.16 -8.26
N TYR A 3 13.36 -6.73 -7.51
CA TYR A 3 12.41 -5.68 -7.93
C TYR A 3 13.03 -4.28 -7.98
N LEU A 4 14.23 -4.13 -7.42
CA LEU A 4 14.98 -2.87 -7.31
C LEU A 4 15.91 -2.61 -8.51
N ALA A 5 15.99 -3.53 -9.49
CA ALA A 5 17.01 -3.50 -10.54
C ALA A 5 16.85 -2.38 -11.60
N ASN A 6 15.74 -1.64 -11.60
CA ASN A 6 15.43 -0.60 -12.59
C ASN A 6 15.05 0.77 -11.96
N GLU A 7 15.26 0.95 -10.65
CA GLU A 7 14.87 2.18 -9.96
C GLU A 7 16.08 3.04 -9.56
N SER A 8 15.85 4.33 -9.30
CA SER A 8 16.94 5.25 -8.95
C SER A 8 17.57 4.86 -7.61
N GLU A 9 18.88 5.07 -7.48
CA GLU A 9 19.67 4.66 -6.31
C GLU A 9 19.09 5.19 -4.98
N GLU A 10 18.51 6.40 -5.00
CA GLU A 10 17.84 7.03 -3.86
C GLU A 10 16.54 6.32 -3.43
N THR A 11 15.77 5.79 -4.38
CA THR A 11 14.55 5.02 -4.06
C THR A 11 14.88 3.66 -3.46
N VAL A 12 15.96 3.03 -3.94
CA VAL A 12 16.44 1.74 -3.44
C VAL A 12 16.92 1.84 -1.99
N GLU A 13 17.63 2.91 -1.64
CA GLU A 13 18.10 3.16 -0.27
C GLU A 13 16.91 3.36 0.70
N LYS A 14 15.94 4.23 0.35
CA LYS A 14 14.73 4.46 1.16
C LYS A 14 13.90 3.19 1.36
N VAL A 15 13.73 2.37 0.31
CA VAL A 15 13.03 1.08 0.40
C VAL A 15 13.75 0.16 1.37
N THR A 16 15.07 0.04 1.23
CA THR A 16 15.89 -0.88 2.05
C THR A 16 15.85 -0.50 3.52
N ASP A 17 15.92 0.80 3.84
CA ASP A 17 15.84 1.29 5.22
C ASP A 17 14.51 0.97 5.92
N VAL A 18 13.38 1.16 5.20
CA VAL A 18 12.05 0.84 5.73
C VAL A 18 11.89 -0.67 5.89
N VAL A 19 12.32 -1.45 4.89
CA VAL A 19 12.25 -2.93 4.95
C VAL A 19 13.05 -3.46 6.12
N ASN A 20 14.28 -2.98 6.34
CA ASN A 20 15.11 -3.37 7.47
C ASN A 20 14.45 -3.05 8.82
N ALA A 21 13.75 -1.92 8.92
CA ALA A 21 13.02 -1.55 10.12
C ALA A 21 11.84 -2.47 10.40
N CYS A 22 11.10 -2.89 9.36
CA CYS A 22 10.00 -3.84 9.51
C CYS A 22 10.48 -5.24 9.85
N VAL A 23 11.55 -5.72 9.20
CA VAL A 23 12.16 -7.04 9.50
C VAL A 23 12.69 -7.09 10.93
N ALA A 24 13.18 -5.97 11.48
CA ALA A 24 13.58 -5.88 12.88
C ALA A 24 12.41 -6.01 13.87
N ILE A 25 11.18 -5.71 13.44
CA ILE A 25 9.95 -5.80 14.26
C ILE A 25 9.37 -7.21 14.16
N ASN A 26 9.30 -7.78 12.95
CA ASN A 26 8.84 -9.13 12.72
C ASN A 26 9.78 -9.88 11.75
N SER A 27 10.51 -10.86 12.27
CA SER A 27 11.48 -11.65 11.52
C SER A 27 10.87 -12.61 10.50
N GLU A 28 9.57 -12.87 10.57
CA GLU A 28 8.86 -13.81 9.68
C GLU A 28 8.28 -13.11 8.44
N LEU A 29 8.45 -11.80 8.33
CA LEU A 29 7.85 -11.02 7.25
C LEU A 29 8.51 -11.32 5.89
N ASN A 30 7.69 -11.49 4.85
CA ASN A 30 8.21 -11.76 3.51
C ASN A 30 8.84 -10.49 2.91
N GLU A 31 10.18 -10.44 2.90
CA GLU A 31 10.97 -9.32 2.35
C GLU A 31 10.56 -8.93 0.92
N THR A 32 10.18 -9.90 0.09
CA THR A 32 9.80 -9.65 -1.31
C THR A 32 8.47 -8.88 -1.40
N LEU A 33 7.51 -9.21 -0.54
CA LEU A 33 6.21 -8.54 -0.47
C LEU A 33 6.40 -7.10 0.03
N MET A 34 7.23 -6.93 1.05
CA MET A 34 7.56 -5.63 1.63
C MET A 34 8.21 -4.69 0.65
N GLN A 35 9.23 -5.17 -0.07
CA GLN A 35 9.86 -4.38 -1.12
C GLN A 35 8.84 -3.87 -2.12
N ARG A 36 7.93 -4.75 -2.60
CA ARG A 36 6.91 -4.39 -3.59
C ARG A 36 5.89 -3.40 -3.06
N LEU A 37 5.51 -3.52 -1.79
CA LEU A 37 4.57 -2.63 -1.11
C LEU A 37 5.17 -1.23 -0.97
N VAL A 38 6.39 -1.12 -0.43
CA VAL A 38 7.08 0.17 -0.25
C VAL A 38 7.34 0.84 -1.61
N LEU A 39 7.74 0.06 -2.63
CA LEU A 39 7.86 0.54 -4.01
C LEU A 39 6.58 1.20 -4.52
N LYS A 40 5.44 0.54 -4.26
CA LYS A 40 4.14 1.02 -4.71
C LYS A 40 3.75 2.29 -3.96
N LEU A 41 4.00 2.37 -2.65
CA LEU A 41 3.74 3.57 -1.86
C LEU A 41 4.55 4.78 -2.35
N ILE A 42 5.85 4.58 -2.65
CA ILE A 42 6.71 5.63 -3.21
C ILE A 42 6.18 6.09 -4.57
N LYS A 43 5.77 5.17 -5.45
CA LYS A 43 5.16 5.50 -6.75
C LYS A 43 3.85 6.25 -6.62
N MET A 44 3.11 6.01 -5.55
CA MET A 44 1.89 6.76 -5.20
C MET A 44 2.19 8.10 -4.52
N GLN A 45 3.46 8.53 -4.49
CA GLN A 45 3.94 9.77 -3.86
C GLN A 45 3.60 9.82 -2.36
N CYS A 46 3.57 8.66 -1.70
CA CYS A 46 3.42 8.59 -0.25
C CYS A 46 4.80 8.71 0.42
N GLU A 47 4.93 9.63 1.37
CA GLU A 47 6.12 9.69 2.21
C GLU A 47 6.05 8.57 3.25
N VAL A 48 6.88 7.53 3.04
CA VAL A 48 7.01 6.41 3.96
C VAL A 48 8.25 6.64 4.80
N VAL A 49 8.07 6.79 6.11
CA VAL A 49 9.16 7.03 7.06
C VAL A 49 9.41 5.76 7.86
N LYS A 50 10.63 5.57 8.37
CA LYS A 50 10.98 4.47 9.28
C LYS A 50 10.05 4.35 10.49
N ALA A 51 9.48 5.45 10.98
CA ALA A 51 8.52 5.46 12.08
C ALA A 51 7.22 4.71 11.73
N ASP A 52 6.87 4.63 10.44
CA ASP A 52 5.69 3.93 9.95
C ASP A 52 5.88 2.41 9.83
N ALA A 53 7.09 1.90 10.10
CA ALA A 53 7.41 0.48 9.99
C ALA A 53 6.51 -0.40 10.88
N PHE A 54 6.19 0.09 12.09
CA PHE A 54 5.27 -0.59 12.99
C PHE A 54 3.87 -0.68 12.40
N LEU A 55 3.33 0.45 11.93
CA LEU A 55 2.00 0.53 11.31
C LEU A 55 1.92 -0.38 10.09
N LEU A 56 2.94 -0.37 9.22
CA LEU A 56 2.99 -1.23 8.04
C LEU A 56 2.97 -2.72 8.41
N THR A 57 3.73 -3.12 9.43
CA THR A 57 3.78 -4.52 9.88
C THR A 57 2.43 -4.97 10.42
N GLU A 58 1.80 -4.16 11.27
CA GLU A 58 0.47 -4.44 11.82
C GLU A 58 -0.61 -4.51 10.72
N LEU A 59 -0.58 -3.58 9.75
CA LEU A 59 -1.53 -3.57 8.64
C LEU A 59 -1.40 -4.81 7.75
N ILE A 60 -0.19 -5.31 7.55
CA ILE A 60 0.05 -6.55 6.78
C ILE A 60 -0.53 -7.74 7.53
N GLU A 61 -0.18 -7.92 8.80
CA GLU A 61 -0.70 -9.03 9.61
C GLU A 61 -2.22 -9.04 9.69
N SER A 62 -2.82 -7.86 9.86
CA SER A 62 -4.27 -7.67 9.87
C SER A 62 -4.89 -8.02 8.52
N THR A 63 -4.29 -7.55 7.42
CA THR A 63 -4.77 -7.83 6.06
C THR A 63 -4.64 -9.30 5.70
N GLU A 64 -3.52 -9.95 6.06
CA GLU A 64 -3.34 -11.39 5.89
C GLU A 64 -4.44 -12.18 6.62
N THR A 65 -4.73 -11.79 7.87
CA THR A 65 -5.76 -12.41 8.69
C THR A 65 -7.15 -12.20 8.09
N GLU A 66 -7.44 -11.00 7.58
CA GLU A 66 -8.68 -10.68 6.88
C GLU A 66 -8.84 -11.55 5.62
N ILE A 67 -7.81 -11.68 4.79
CA ILE A 67 -7.82 -12.50 3.58
C ILE A 67 -8.03 -13.98 3.92
N LYS A 68 -7.29 -14.52 4.90
CA LYS A 68 -7.41 -15.91 5.37
C LYS A 68 -8.84 -16.20 5.85
N THR A 69 -9.40 -15.28 6.64
CA THR A 69 -10.77 -15.38 7.18
C THR A 69 -11.82 -15.31 6.06
N PHE A 70 -11.68 -14.34 5.14
CA PHE A 70 -12.61 -14.15 4.04
C PHE A 70 -12.62 -15.32 3.06
N CYS A 71 -11.44 -15.81 2.67
CA CYS A 71 -11.31 -16.93 1.76
C CYS A 71 -11.57 -18.29 2.43
N ASN A 72 -11.68 -18.32 3.77
CA ASN A 72 -11.78 -19.52 4.60
C ASN A 72 -10.63 -20.50 4.32
N ARG A 73 -9.40 -19.98 4.31
CA ARG A 73 -8.17 -20.73 4.04
C ARG A 73 -7.10 -20.35 5.07
N LYS A 74 -6.22 -21.30 5.39
CA LYS A 74 -5.05 -21.06 6.25
C LYS A 74 -3.89 -20.42 5.51
N ASP A 75 -3.85 -20.59 4.18
CA ASP A 75 -2.78 -20.11 3.31
C ASP A 75 -3.30 -19.05 2.33
N ILE A 76 -2.48 -18.04 2.08
CA ILE A 76 -2.72 -17.01 1.06
C ILE A 76 -2.22 -17.54 -0.28
N PRO A 77 -3.08 -17.69 -1.31
CA PRO A 77 -2.63 -18.12 -2.63
C PRO A 77 -1.80 -17.00 -3.28
N ASP A 78 -0.79 -17.36 -4.09
CA ASP A 78 0.09 -16.39 -4.77
C ASP A 78 -0.66 -15.32 -5.58
N GLY A 79 -1.83 -15.68 -6.13
CA GLY A 79 -2.72 -14.75 -6.85
C GLY A 79 -3.33 -13.65 -5.97
N CYS A 80 -3.32 -13.80 -4.64
CA CYS A 80 -3.77 -12.79 -3.69
C CYS A 80 -2.68 -11.78 -3.29
N ILE A 81 -1.39 -12.06 -3.52
CA ILE A 81 -0.28 -11.14 -3.18
C ILE A 81 -0.50 -9.72 -3.73
N PRO A 82 -0.86 -9.50 -5.02
CA PRO A 82 -1.12 -8.15 -5.50
C PRO A 82 -2.36 -7.51 -4.84
N ILE A 83 -3.36 -8.30 -4.45
CA ILE A 83 -4.57 -7.81 -3.78
C ILE A 83 -4.24 -7.35 -2.36
N GLU A 84 -3.44 -8.13 -1.66
CA GLU A 84 -2.94 -7.81 -0.31
C GLU A 84 -2.17 -6.49 -0.31
N ILE A 85 -1.25 -6.30 -1.26
CA ILE A 85 -0.50 -5.04 -1.42
C ILE A 85 -1.45 -3.87 -1.65
N ASP A 86 -2.45 -4.02 -2.52
CA ASP A 86 -3.42 -2.96 -2.83
C ASP A 86 -4.26 -2.59 -1.61
N MET A 87 -4.70 -3.57 -0.83
CA MET A 87 -5.44 -3.37 0.40
C MET A 87 -4.61 -2.69 1.48
N VAL A 88 -3.37 -3.14 1.71
CA VAL A 88 -2.47 -2.53 2.71
C VAL A 88 -2.15 -1.09 2.32
N CYS A 89 -1.90 -0.80 1.04
CA CYS A 89 -1.73 0.58 0.57
C CYS A 89 -2.97 1.44 0.87
N GLY A 90 -4.17 0.91 0.67
CA GLY A 90 -5.43 1.59 1.00
C GLY A 90 -5.58 1.87 2.49
N TYR A 91 -5.31 0.88 3.34
CA TYR A 91 -5.36 1.05 4.80
C TYR A 91 -4.30 2.04 5.32
N PHE A 92 -3.08 1.96 4.80
CA PHE A 92 -2.01 2.88 5.13
C PHE A 92 -2.38 4.33 4.79
N TYR A 93 -2.96 4.53 3.61
CA TYR A 93 -3.41 5.84 3.18
C TYR A 93 -4.53 6.37 4.07
N ARG A 94 -5.48 5.52 4.46
CA ARG A 94 -6.55 5.87 5.39
C ARG A 94 -6.01 6.35 6.74
N GLU A 95 -5.02 5.66 7.28
CA GLU A 95 -4.34 6.03 8.53
C GLU A 95 -3.60 7.37 8.41
N LYS A 96 -2.90 7.61 7.30
CA LYS A 96 -2.21 8.88 7.03
C LYS A 96 -3.18 10.06 6.90
N VAL A 97 -4.33 9.87 6.23
CA VAL A 97 -5.39 10.88 6.15
C VAL A 97 -6.02 11.13 7.52
N SER A 98 -6.30 10.08 8.29
CA SER A 98 -6.88 10.16 9.63
C SER A 98 -5.98 10.92 10.62
N THR A 99 -4.67 10.69 10.53
CA THR A 99 -3.65 11.33 11.38
C THR A 99 -3.39 12.80 10.99
N GLY A 100 -3.98 13.29 9.90
CA GLY A 100 -3.82 14.67 9.46
C GLY A 100 -2.45 14.99 8.84
N GLN A 101 -1.63 13.97 8.54
CA GLN A 101 -0.34 14.11 7.83
C GLN A 101 -0.57 14.25 6.31
N GLN A 102 -1.46 15.16 5.92
CA GLN A 102 -2.16 15.19 4.64
C GLN A 102 -1.49 16.06 3.55
N ASP A 103 -0.17 16.22 3.53
CA ASP A 103 0.48 17.09 2.54
C ASP A 103 1.11 16.39 1.34
N GLY A 104 1.22 15.05 1.33
CA GLY A 104 2.04 14.35 0.33
C GLY A 104 1.32 13.45 -0.65
N CYS A 105 0.25 12.76 -0.26
CA CYS A 105 -0.16 11.59 -1.03
C CYS A 105 -1.30 11.92 -2.01
N ILE A 106 -0.99 11.95 -3.31
CA ILE A 106 -1.90 12.20 -4.44
C ILE A 106 -2.74 13.49 -4.28
N SER A 107 -2.07 14.62 -4.07
CA SER A 107 -2.61 15.92 -4.48
C SER A 107 -1.65 16.45 -5.55
N VAL A 108 -1.96 16.20 -6.82
CA VAL A 108 -1.31 16.94 -7.91
C VAL A 108 -1.82 18.37 -7.80
N LYS A 109 -1.14 19.19 -6.99
CA LYS A 109 -1.57 20.56 -6.65
C LYS A 109 -1.64 21.46 -7.89
N SER A 110 -0.79 21.22 -8.89
CA SER A 110 -0.85 21.80 -10.24
C SER A 110 0.37 21.33 -11.03
N ILE A 111 0.22 21.09 -12.34
CA ILE A 111 1.36 21.06 -13.25
C ILE A 111 1.31 22.36 -14.04
N THR A 112 2.34 23.19 -13.90
CA THR A 112 2.47 24.45 -14.64
C THR A 112 3.54 24.26 -15.70
N GLU A 113 3.12 23.82 -16.88
CA GLU A 113 3.96 23.85 -18.09
C GLU A 113 3.55 25.09 -18.89
N GLY A 114 4.37 26.15 -18.81
CA GLY A 114 4.12 27.39 -19.55
C GLY A 114 2.84 28.12 -19.13
N ASP A 115 2.00 28.48 -20.11
CA ASP A 115 0.80 29.33 -19.96
C ASP A 115 -0.50 28.53 -19.71
N THR A 116 -0.39 27.22 -19.48
CA THR A 116 -1.53 26.34 -19.19
C THR A 116 -1.44 25.81 -17.77
N SER A 117 -2.36 26.25 -16.91
CA SER A 117 -2.56 25.69 -15.56
C SER A 117 -3.70 24.68 -15.60
N THR A 118 -3.39 23.41 -15.29
CA THR A 118 -4.42 22.39 -15.02
C THR A 118 -4.57 22.23 -13.51
N THR A 119 -5.70 22.69 -12.97
CA THR A 119 -6.02 22.59 -11.54
C THR A 119 -6.91 21.37 -11.31
N PHE A 120 -6.37 20.32 -10.69
CA PHE A 120 -7.18 19.17 -10.29
C PHE A 120 -7.92 19.50 -8.99
N ASN A 121 -9.23 19.27 -9.00
CA ASN A 121 -10.14 19.70 -7.94
C ASN A 121 -9.85 18.90 -6.65
N THR A 122 -9.23 19.55 -5.65
CA THR A 122 -8.89 18.99 -4.34
C THR A 122 -10.11 18.99 -3.43
N SER A 123 -11.12 18.17 -3.74
CA SER A 123 -12.23 17.94 -2.81
C SER A 123 -11.90 16.74 -1.91
N LYS A 124 -12.11 16.84 -0.60
CA LYS A 124 -11.85 15.73 0.36
C LYS A 124 -12.47 14.38 -0.06
N ASN A 125 -13.55 14.43 -0.82
CA ASN A 125 -14.28 13.29 -1.35
C ASN A 125 -13.47 12.45 -2.38
N THR A 126 -12.46 13.02 -3.05
CA THR A 126 -11.63 12.27 -4.02
C THR A 126 -10.68 11.30 -3.32
N HIS A 127 -10.15 11.67 -2.15
CA HIS A 127 -9.29 10.80 -1.37
C HIS A 127 -10.05 9.61 -0.80
N ASP A 128 -11.20 9.86 -0.18
CA ASP A 128 -12.04 8.80 0.38
C ASP A 128 -12.56 7.83 -0.70
N SER A 129 -12.87 8.34 -1.89
CA SER A 129 -13.27 7.48 -3.02
C SER A 129 -12.11 6.66 -3.61
N LEU A 130 -10.89 7.19 -3.62
CA LEU A 130 -9.70 6.42 -4.01
C LEU A 130 -9.40 5.32 -2.98
N ILE A 131 -9.42 5.65 -1.69
CA ILE A 131 -9.21 4.69 -0.59
C ILE A 131 -10.26 3.57 -0.66
N SER A 132 -11.54 3.94 -0.77
CA SER A 132 -12.61 2.95 -0.86
C SER A 132 -12.48 2.09 -2.12
N SER A 133 -12.07 2.68 -3.26
CA SER A 133 -11.85 1.91 -4.49
C SER A 133 -10.77 0.84 -4.33
N LEU A 134 -9.63 1.15 -3.69
CA LEU A 134 -8.55 0.19 -3.45
C LEU A 134 -9.00 -0.97 -2.57
N ILE A 135 -9.72 -0.65 -1.48
CA ILE A 135 -10.18 -1.66 -0.52
C ILE A 135 -11.33 -2.50 -1.11
N ASP A 136 -12.33 -1.85 -1.71
CA ASP A 136 -13.52 -2.52 -2.24
C ASP A 136 -13.21 -3.33 -3.49
N GLU A 137 -12.33 -2.84 -4.37
CA GLU A 137 -11.88 -3.60 -5.53
C GLU A 137 -11.03 -4.82 -5.11
N GLY A 138 -10.16 -4.65 -4.10
CA GLY A 138 -9.44 -5.76 -3.49
C GLY A 138 -10.38 -6.84 -2.97
N ARG A 139 -11.38 -6.45 -2.16
CA ARG A 139 -12.41 -7.36 -1.63
C ARG A 139 -13.21 -8.07 -2.72
N LYS A 140 -13.60 -7.36 -3.80
CA LYS A 140 -14.28 -7.98 -4.96
C LYS A 140 -13.42 -9.02 -5.64
N ARG A 141 -12.11 -8.76 -5.80
CA ARG A 141 -11.17 -9.72 -6.40
C ARG A 141 -10.99 -10.96 -5.51
N LEU A 142 -11.01 -10.82 -4.19
CA LEU A 142 -10.95 -11.95 -3.24
C LEU A 142 -12.11 -12.94 -3.39
N CYS A 143 -13.27 -12.53 -3.92
CA CYS A 143 -14.41 -13.44 -4.15
C CYS A 143 -14.04 -14.66 -5.00
N HIS A 144 -13.11 -14.53 -5.95
CA HIS A 144 -12.66 -15.62 -6.82
C HIS A 144 -11.85 -16.70 -6.08
N PHE A 145 -11.32 -16.37 -4.90
CA PHE A 145 -10.47 -17.25 -4.09
C PHE A 145 -11.22 -17.86 -2.89
N ARG A 146 -12.48 -17.47 -2.66
CA ARG A 146 -13.28 -17.93 -1.54
C ARG A 146 -13.72 -19.37 -1.73
N LYS A 147 -13.36 -20.24 -0.77
CA LYS A 147 -13.92 -21.60 -0.71
C LYS A 147 -15.33 -21.52 -0.12
N LEU A 148 -16.33 -21.90 -0.90
CA LEU A 148 -17.70 -22.04 -0.41
C LEU A 148 -17.77 -23.19 0.60
N ARG A 149 -18.37 -22.93 1.74
CA ARG A 149 -18.65 -23.96 2.75
C ARG A 149 -19.88 -24.73 2.27
N TYR A 150 -19.73 -26.03 2.02
CA TYR A 150 -20.83 -26.97 1.85
C TYR A 150 -21.30 -27.45 3.23
#